data_AF-A0A0Q7ZN46-F1
#
_entry.id   AF-A0A0Q7ZN46-F1
#
_cell.length_a   1.000
_cell.length_b   1.000
_cell.length_c   1.000
_cell.angle_alpha   90.00
_cell.angle_beta   90.00
_cell.angle_gamma   90.00
#
_symmetry.space_group_name_H-M   'P 1'
#
loop_
_entity.id
_entity.type
_entity.pdbx_description
1 polymer ?
#
loop_
_entity_poly.entity_id
_entity_poly.type
_entity_poly.pdbx_seq_one_letter_code
_entity_poly.pdbx_strand_id
1 'polypeptide(L)'
;MGEQRRWTVLSLAVLVASLAVLALGGFVQLDDMSGSGSERWIMPLGAVAAVLAVVALRVACRHTASRRTFGAALAVIDAALVVLTFTLEGFRFIWHGTEGELFLFEVALGLVALWMLTPTFEVGRPDPMRDGRSPAPQVTTQVSPWVRVSAYATGLLLAICLAFMMGAAHFEATHCSDPGFDGECDVASIEGLGWSALTLIVVSSGIVVAEVLRARRRRRPRVRTRDSRTTDR
;
A
#
# COMPACT_ATOMS: atom_id res chain seq x y z
N MET A 1 -26.29 -0.22 -11.06
CA MET A 1 -25.65 1.09 -10.76
C MET A 1 -25.60 1.43 -9.27
N GLY A 2 -26.64 1.14 -8.47
CA GLY A 2 -26.66 1.52 -7.04
C GLY A 2 -25.56 0.91 -6.17
N GLU A 3 -25.21 -0.35 -6.39
CA GLU A 3 -24.23 -1.06 -5.55
C GLU A 3 -22.80 -0.52 -5.70
N GLN A 4 -22.34 -0.28 -6.93
CA GLN A 4 -21.02 0.30 -7.19
C GLN A 4 -20.86 1.68 -6.53
N ARG A 5 -21.89 2.54 -6.64
CA ARG A 5 -21.89 3.86 -6.00
C ARG A 5 -21.82 3.74 -4.46
N ARG A 6 -22.51 2.76 -3.87
CA ARG A 6 -22.47 2.51 -2.42
C ARG A 6 -21.06 2.15 -1.96
N TRP A 7 -20.37 1.25 -2.66
CA TRP A 7 -18.99 0.86 -2.30
C TRP A 7 -18.00 2.03 -2.40
N THR A 8 -18.13 2.87 -3.42
CA THR A 8 -17.30 4.07 -3.57
C THR A 8 -17.53 5.07 -2.45
N VAL A 9 -18.80 5.40 -2.16
CA VAL A 9 -19.15 6.29 -1.05
C VAL A 9 -18.65 5.73 0.28
N LEU A 10 -18.81 4.42 0.53
CA LEU A 10 -18.32 3.79 1.75
C LEU A 10 -16.80 3.90 1.88
N SER A 11 -16.04 3.59 0.82
CA SER A 11 -14.57 3.70 0.87
C SER A 11 -14.10 5.12 1.15
N LEU A 12 -14.71 6.12 0.50
CA LEU A 12 -14.36 7.53 0.71
C LEU A 12 -14.77 8.02 2.09
N ALA A 13 -15.94 7.62 2.59
CA ALA A 13 -16.38 7.96 3.94
C ALA A 13 -15.42 7.40 5.01
N VAL A 14 -14.95 6.16 4.84
CA VAL A 14 -13.97 5.56 5.76
C VAL A 14 -12.61 6.25 5.64
N LEU A 15 -12.19 6.68 4.44
CA LEU A 15 -10.97 7.48 4.27
C LEU A 15 -11.08 8.83 4.97
N VAL A 16 -12.19 9.55 4.80
CA VAL A 16 -12.43 10.82 5.50
C VAL A 16 -12.43 10.62 7.01
N ALA A 17 -13.06 9.55 7.51
CA ALA A 17 -13.02 9.20 8.93
C ALA A 17 -11.58 8.93 9.41
N SER A 18 -10.77 8.22 8.62
CA SER A 18 -9.35 8.00 8.91
C SER A 18 -8.57 9.31 9.03
N LEU A 19 -8.78 10.25 8.10
CA LEU A 19 -8.10 11.55 8.13
C LEU A 19 -8.56 12.39 9.33
N ALA A 20 -9.85 12.37 9.65
CA ALA A 20 -10.38 13.05 10.83
C ALA A 20 -9.76 12.50 12.12
N VAL A 21 -9.59 11.17 12.22
CA VAL A 21 -8.91 10.55 13.37
C VAL A 21 -7.44 10.94 13.45
N LEU A 22 -6.72 11.05 12.32
CA LEU A 22 -5.33 11.58 12.32
C LEU A 22 -5.27 13.02 12.83
N ALA A 23 -6.15 13.90 12.32
CA ALA A 23 -6.20 15.29 12.76
C ALA A 23 -6.54 15.41 14.25
N LEU A 24 -7.56 14.69 14.72
CA LEU A 24 -7.94 14.63 16.14
C LEU A 24 -6.85 14.04 17.04
N GLY A 25 -6.05 13.12 16.49
CA GLY A 25 -4.90 12.54 17.17
C GLY A 25 -3.69 13.45 17.26
N GLY A 26 -3.73 14.66 16.68
CA GLY A 26 -2.62 15.62 16.69
C GLY A 26 -1.52 15.32 15.69
N PHE A 27 -1.72 14.37 14.77
CA PHE A 27 -0.74 13.97 13.76
C PHE A 27 -0.59 14.99 12.63
N VAL A 28 -1.61 15.84 12.43
CA VAL A 28 -1.59 16.92 11.44
C VAL A 28 -1.77 18.24 12.19
N GLN A 29 -0.76 19.09 12.16
CA GLN A 29 -0.76 20.40 12.79
C GLN A 29 -0.59 21.45 11.68
N LEU A 30 -1.47 22.46 11.64
CA LEU A 30 -1.46 23.49 10.59
C LEU A 30 -0.77 24.80 11.05
N ASP A 31 -0.78 25.07 12.35
CA ASP A 31 -0.38 26.36 12.95
C ASP A 31 0.75 26.20 13.97
N ASP A 32 1.59 25.15 13.84
CA ASP A 32 2.68 24.95 14.79
C ASP A 32 3.92 25.78 14.41
N MET A 33 3.98 27.00 14.94
CA MET A 33 5.11 27.91 14.79
C MET A 33 6.26 27.63 15.78
N SER A 34 6.08 26.69 16.71
CA SER A 34 7.08 26.38 17.74
C SER A 34 8.25 25.52 17.23
N GLY A 35 8.11 24.95 16.02
CA GLY A 35 9.12 24.11 15.37
C GLY A 35 9.31 22.73 16.00
N SER A 36 8.66 22.44 17.13
CA SER A 36 8.86 21.20 17.89
C SER A 36 7.65 20.26 17.92
N GLY A 37 6.52 20.65 17.32
CA GLY A 37 5.27 19.91 17.44
C GLY A 37 4.66 20.10 18.82
N SER A 38 3.34 20.25 18.90
CA SER A 38 2.70 19.99 20.20
C SER A 38 2.96 18.52 20.58
N GLU A 39 3.62 18.25 21.71
CA GLU A 39 3.95 16.89 22.23
C GLU A 39 2.72 16.01 22.51
N ARG A 40 1.51 16.45 22.15
CA ARG A 40 0.24 15.82 22.51
C ARG A 40 -0.34 15.00 21.36
N TRP A 41 0.47 14.19 20.68
CA TRP A 41 -0.10 13.19 19.78
C TRP A 41 -0.58 11.96 20.56
N ILE A 42 -1.75 11.45 20.19
CA ILE A 42 -2.37 10.30 20.84
C ILE A 42 -2.11 9.07 19.98
N MET A 43 -1.03 8.35 20.26
CA MET A 43 -0.61 7.16 19.49
C MET A 43 -1.73 6.15 19.18
N PRO A 44 -2.62 5.81 20.15
CA PRO A 44 -3.76 4.95 19.88
C PRO A 44 -4.67 5.43 18.73
N LEU A 45 -4.89 6.74 18.60
CA LEU A 45 -5.70 7.29 17.51
C LEU A 45 -5.00 7.15 16.16
N GLY A 46 -3.67 7.32 16.11
CA GLY A 46 -2.88 7.02 14.91
C GLY A 46 -3.08 5.57 14.45
N ALA A 47 -3.00 4.61 15.37
CA ALA A 47 -3.26 3.21 15.07
C ALA A 47 -4.69 2.96 14.56
N VAL A 48 -5.71 3.60 15.16
CA VAL A 48 -7.09 3.52 14.68
C VAL A 48 -7.22 4.08 13.26
N ALA A 49 -6.61 5.24 12.97
CA ALA A 49 -6.60 5.80 11.64
C ALA A 49 -5.95 4.86 10.62
N ALA A 50 -4.80 4.28 10.94
CA ALA A 50 -4.14 3.31 10.07
C ALA A 50 -5.05 2.11 9.76
N VAL A 51 -5.76 1.57 10.76
CA VAL A 51 -6.73 0.48 10.56
C VAL A 51 -7.88 0.92 9.65
N LEU A 52 -8.43 2.12 9.85
CA LEU A 52 -9.49 2.68 9.00
C LEU A 52 -9.01 2.85 7.55
N ALA A 53 -7.81 3.38 7.33
CA ALA A 53 -7.22 3.51 6.00
C ALA A 53 -7.07 2.15 5.29
N VAL A 54 -6.61 1.10 6.01
CA VAL A 54 -6.51 -0.26 5.46
C VAL A 54 -7.89 -0.84 5.12
N VAL A 55 -8.91 -0.60 5.96
CA VAL A 55 -10.29 -1.02 5.67
C VAL A 55 -10.82 -0.29 4.44
N ALA A 56 -10.61 1.02 4.32
CA ALA A 56 -11.02 1.83 3.18
C ALA A 56 -10.38 1.31 1.88
N LEU A 57 -9.07 1.02 1.92
CA LEU A 57 -8.31 0.43 0.81
C LEU A 57 -8.89 -0.92 0.39
N ARG A 58 -9.18 -1.81 1.34
CA ARG A 58 -9.78 -3.13 1.06
C ARG A 58 -11.16 -3.01 0.44
N VAL A 59 -11.98 -2.07 0.90
CA VAL A 59 -13.31 -1.80 0.34
C VAL A 59 -13.18 -1.27 -1.09
N ALA A 60 -12.29 -0.31 -1.34
CA ALA A 60 -12.06 0.28 -2.66
C ALA A 60 -11.59 -0.76 -3.69
N CYS A 61 -10.80 -1.75 -3.27
CA CYS A 61 -10.29 -2.83 -4.13
C CYS A 61 -11.37 -3.79 -4.66
N ARG A 62 -12.62 -3.77 -4.16
CA ARG A 62 -13.69 -4.67 -4.63
C ARG A 62 -14.14 -4.39 -6.07
N HIS A 63 -14.06 -3.14 -6.51
CA HIS A 63 -14.51 -2.73 -7.85
C HIS A 63 -13.49 -1.81 -8.51
N THR A 64 -13.27 -1.98 -9.82
CA THR A 64 -12.25 -1.20 -10.56
C THR A 64 -12.53 0.30 -10.57
N ALA A 65 -13.80 0.70 -10.70
CA ALA A 65 -14.17 2.11 -10.64
C ALA A 65 -13.92 2.69 -9.24
N SER A 66 -14.35 1.98 -8.19
CA SER A 66 -14.12 2.40 -6.80
C SER A 66 -12.63 2.53 -6.49
N ARG A 67 -11.82 1.58 -6.97
CA ARG A 67 -10.36 1.60 -6.83
C ARG A 67 -9.75 2.84 -7.46
N ARG A 68 -10.16 3.18 -8.70
CA ARG A 68 -9.64 4.37 -9.40
C ARG A 68 -10.07 5.66 -8.72
N THR A 69 -11.33 5.77 -8.31
CA THR A 69 -11.81 6.95 -7.58
C THR A 69 -11.09 7.12 -6.25
N PHE A 70 -10.86 6.03 -5.52
CA PHE A 70 -10.08 6.06 -4.28
C PHE A 70 -8.62 6.43 -4.53
N GLY A 71 -7.98 5.83 -5.55
CA GLY A 71 -6.62 6.19 -5.95
C GLY A 71 -6.48 7.65 -6.37
N ALA A 72 -7.46 8.20 -7.08
CA ALA A 72 -7.50 9.63 -7.41
C ALA A 72 -7.66 10.49 -6.16
N ALA A 73 -8.50 10.09 -5.21
CA ALA A 73 -8.64 10.80 -3.93
C ALA A 73 -7.32 10.81 -3.14
N LEU A 74 -6.61 9.67 -3.09
CA LEU A 74 -5.28 9.61 -2.50
C LEU A 74 -4.30 10.52 -3.22
N ALA A 75 -4.24 10.52 -4.55
CA ALA A 75 -3.35 11.42 -5.31
C ALA A 75 -3.64 12.91 -5.04
N VAL A 76 -4.91 13.27 -4.87
CA VAL A 76 -5.30 14.64 -4.52
C VAL A 76 -4.85 14.99 -3.09
N ILE A 77 -5.00 14.07 -2.14
CA ILE A 77 -4.50 14.26 -0.77
C ILE A 77 -2.98 14.42 -0.79
N ASP A 78 -2.26 13.56 -1.51
CA ASP A 78 -0.81 13.62 -1.68
C ASP A 78 -0.35 15.00 -2.18
N ALA A 79 -0.93 15.46 -3.29
CA ALA A 79 -0.63 16.76 -3.86
C ALA A 79 -0.99 17.91 -2.91
N ALA A 80 -2.09 17.78 -2.16
CA ALA A 80 -2.47 18.77 -1.17
C ALA A 80 -1.47 18.85 -0.02
N LEU A 81 -0.98 17.71 0.49
CA LEU A 81 0.05 17.66 1.54
C LEU A 81 1.33 18.34 1.06
N VAL A 82 1.80 18.01 -0.14
CA VAL A 82 2.98 18.65 -0.75
C VAL A 82 2.79 20.17 -0.84
N VAL A 83 1.63 20.64 -1.31
CA VAL A 83 1.34 22.08 -1.39
C VAL A 83 1.32 22.72 0.00
N LEU A 84 0.71 22.08 1.00
CA LEU A 84 0.66 22.59 2.37
C LEU A 84 2.07 22.73 2.96
N THR A 85 2.95 21.75 2.73
CA THR A 85 4.36 21.78 3.15
C THR A 85 5.12 23.00 2.63
N PHE A 86 4.82 23.45 1.40
CA PHE A 86 5.48 24.63 0.82
C PHE A 86 4.78 25.96 1.10
N THR A 87 3.49 25.93 1.47
CA THR A 87 2.68 27.16 1.60
C THR A 87 2.43 27.58 3.05
N LEU A 88 2.50 26.63 3.99
CA LEU A 88 2.26 26.86 5.40
C LEU A 88 3.53 26.51 6.18
N GLU A 89 4.23 27.53 6.69
CA GLU A 89 5.45 27.34 7.50
C GLU A 89 5.19 26.50 8.77
N GLY A 90 3.98 26.61 9.32
CA GLY A 90 3.52 25.86 10.51
C GLY A 90 2.91 24.49 10.22
N PHE A 91 2.89 24.04 8.94
CA PHE A 91 2.43 22.69 8.63
C PHE A 91 3.44 21.64 9.11
N ARG A 92 2.96 20.70 9.92
CA ARG A 92 3.76 19.58 10.43
C ARG A 92 2.91 18.30 10.42
N PHE A 93 3.53 17.22 9.97
CA PHE A 93 3.02 15.86 10.14
C PHE A 93 3.97 15.10 11.08
N ILE A 94 3.44 14.66 12.22
CA ILE A 94 4.23 14.05 13.29
C ILE A 94 3.61 12.71 13.65
N TRP A 95 4.37 11.63 13.47
CA TRP A 95 4.00 10.26 13.83
C TRP A 95 4.88 9.74 14.97
N HIS A 96 6.19 9.94 14.91
CA HIS A 96 7.19 9.52 15.90
C HIS A 96 8.16 10.66 16.28
N GLY A 97 8.00 11.87 15.74
CA GLY A 97 8.73 13.06 16.19
C GLY A 97 9.80 13.57 15.22
N THR A 98 9.90 13.00 14.01
CA THR A 98 10.89 13.44 13.01
C THR A 98 10.23 14.07 11.78
N GLU A 99 10.81 15.15 11.24
CA GLU A 99 10.29 15.85 10.04
C GLU A 99 10.31 14.97 8.77
N GLY A 100 11.14 13.91 8.75
CA GLY A 100 11.25 12.98 7.63
C GLY A 100 10.04 12.04 7.44
N GLU A 101 9.17 11.93 8.44
CA GLU A 101 8.00 11.05 8.40
C GLU A 101 6.95 11.50 7.38
N LEU A 102 6.79 12.80 7.21
CA LEU A 102 5.89 13.37 6.21
C LEU A 102 6.28 12.92 4.81
N PHE A 103 7.56 13.02 4.48
CA PHE A 103 8.07 12.60 3.17
C PHE A 103 7.83 11.10 2.93
N LEU A 104 8.07 10.25 3.94
CA LEU A 104 7.79 8.82 3.84
C LEU A 104 6.30 8.54 3.67
N PHE A 105 5.44 9.29 4.36
CA PHE A 105 3.99 9.19 4.24
C PHE A 105 3.51 9.61 2.85
N GLU A 106 3.99 10.72 2.30
CA GLU A 106 3.72 11.18 0.94
C GLU A 106 4.17 10.14 -0.10
N VAL A 107 5.41 9.64 0.01
CA VAL A 107 5.91 8.57 -0.89
C VAL A 107 5.01 7.33 -0.82
N ALA A 108 4.66 6.88 0.39
CA ALA A 108 3.79 5.72 0.57
C ALA A 108 2.39 5.96 -0.05
N LEU A 109 1.82 7.13 0.19
CA LEU A 109 0.48 7.50 -0.27
C LEU A 109 0.43 7.65 -1.79
N GLY A 110 1.42 8.32 -2.39
CA GLY A 110 1.61 8.45 -3.83
C GLY A 110 1.80 7.10 -4.53
N LEU A 111 2.56 6.17 -3.95
CA LEU A 111 2.73 4.81 -4.49
C LEU A 111 1.43 4.01 -4.47
N VAL A 112 0.66 4.09 -3.38
CA VAL A 112 -0.63 3.42 -3.27
C VAL A 112 -1.64 4.04 -4.26
N ALA A 113 -1.65 5.36 -4.39
CA ALA A 113 -2.47 6.08 -5.36
C ALA A 113 -2.15 5.63 -6.80
N LEU A 114 -0.87 5.61 -7.17
CA LEU A 114 -0.40 5.18 -8.49
C LEU A 114 -0.79 3.72 -8.77
N TRP A 115 -0.56 2.83 -7.82
CA TRP A 115 -0.96 1.42 -7.93
C TRP A 115 -2.46 1.27 -8.15
N MET A 116 -3.27 2.04 -7.43
CA MET A 116 -4.73 2.00 -7.57
C MET A 116 -5.23 2.57 -8.91
N LEU A 117 -4.56 3.61 -9.41
CA LEU A 117 -4.85 4.24 -10.71
C LEU A 117 -4.38 3.38 -11.90
N THR A 118 -3.41 2.50 -11.70
CA THR A 118 -2.86 1.64 -12.75
C THR A 118 -4.00 0.83 -13.41
N PRO A 119 -4.19 0.91 -14.74
CA PRO A 119 -5.27 0.21 -15.42
C PRO A 119 -5.06 -1.31 -15.33
N THR A 120 -6.02 -2.05 -14.75
CA THR A 120 -5.86 -3.49 -14.49
C THR A 120 -6.14 -4.43 -15.66
N PHE A 121 -6.52 -3.94 -16.83
CA PHE A 121 -6.99 -4.82 -17.90
C PHE A 121 -6.46 -4.42 -19.27
N GLU A 122 -5.72 -5.33 -19.89
CA GLU A 122 -5.91 -5.59 -21.30
C GLU A 122 -7.27 -6.27 -21.45
N VAL A 123 -8.17 -5.67 -22.22
CA VAL A 123 -9.37 -6.33 -22.72
C VAL A 123 -8.88 -7.49 -23.56
N GLY A 124 -9.23 -8.73 -23.17
CA GLY A 124 -8.99 -9.90 -24.00
C GLY A 124 -9.48 -9.59 -25.41
N ARG A 125 -8.56 -9.58 -26.38
CA ARG A 125 -8.89 -9.42 -27.80
C ARG A 125 -10.02 -10.41 -28.09
N PRO A 126 -11.22 -9.95 -28.49
CA PRO A 126 -12.27 -10.88 -28.90
C PRO A 126 -11.66 -11.72 -30.01
N ASP A 127 -11.55 -13.03 -29.79
CA ASP A 127 -11.04 -13.94 -30.80
C ASP A 127 -12.05 -13.85 -31.96
N PRO A 128 -11.70 -13.19 -33.08
CA PRO A 128 -12.65 -13.06 -34.14
C PRO A 128 -12.76 -14.45 -34.77
N MET A 129 -13.94 -15.05 -34.65
CA MET A 129 -14.42 -16.01 -35.64
C MET A 129 -13.88 -17.45 -35.49
N ARG A 130 -13.97 -18.05 -34.30
CA ARG A 130 -13.90 -19.52 -34.18
C ARG A 130 -15.23 -20.08 -33.68
N ASP A 131 -16.03 -20.48 -34.66
CA ASP A 131 -17.27 -21.25 -34.58
C ASP A 131 -18.51 -20.47 -34.11
N GLY A 132 -19.55 -20.43 -34.97
CA GLY A 132 -20.84 -19.75 -34.79
C GLY A 132 -21.73 -20.29 -33.67
N ARG A 133 -21.14 -20.78 -32.58
CA ARG A 133 -21.79 -21.21 -31.36
C ARG A 133 -21.52 -20.13 -30.33
N SER A 134 -22.53 -19.32 -30.00
CA SER A 134 -22.45 -18.23 -29.01
C SER A 134 -21.61 -18.67 -27.80
N PRO A 135 -20.34 -18.24 -27.71
CA PRO A 135 -19.53 -18.60 -26.58
C PRO A 135 -20.05 -17.76 -25.42
N ALA A 136 -20.52 -18.41 -24.36
CA ALA A 136 -20.72 -17.73 -23.10
C ALA A 136 -19.42 -16.96 -22.78
N PRO A 137 -19.48 -15.65 -22.49
CA PRO A 137 -18.28 -14.85 -22.27
C PRO A 137 -17.49 -15.47 -21.12
N GLN A 138 -16.40 -16.17 -21.44
CA GLN A 138 -15.46 -16.65 -20.45
C GLN A 138 -14.68 -15.43 -19.97
N VAL A 139 -15.17 -14.80 -18.91
CA VAL A 139 -14.44 -13.80 -18.16
C VAL A 139 -13.32 -14.53 -17.41
N THR A 140 -12.22 -14.82 -18.10
CA THR A 140 -10.99 -15.21 -17.43
C THR A 140 -10.42 -13.94 -16.80
N THR A 141 -10.55 -13.81 -15.48
CA THR A 141 -9.90 -12.74 -14.71
C THR A 141 -8.38 -13.01 -14.68
N GLN A 142 -7.71 -12.82 -15.81
CA GLN A 142 -6.27 -12.88 -15.90
C GLN A 142 -5.71 -11.52 -15.45
N VAL A 143 -5.28 -11.44 -14.19
CA VAL A 143 -4.54 -10.28 -13.67
C VAL A 143 -3.28 -10.08 -14.52
N SER A 144 -3.13 -8.90 -15.13
CA SER A 144 -1.99 -8.62 -15.99
C SER A 144 -0.66 -8.75 -15.22
N PRO A 145 0.43 -9.18 -15.87
CA PRO A 145 1.75 -9.24 -15.25
C PRO A 145 2.17 -7.89 -14.64
N TRP A 146 1.88 -6.78 -15.33
CA TRP A 146 2.21 -5.43 -14.90
C TRP A 146 1.55 -5.02 -13.57
N VAL A 147 0.31 -5.45 -13.35
CA VAL A 147 -0.40 -5.20 -12.08
C VAL A 147 0.26 -5.93 -10.93
N ARG A 148 0.81 -7.13 -11.20
CA ARG A 148 1.54 -7.89 -10.17
C ARG A 148 2.88 -7.26 -9.89
N VAL A 149 3.62 -6.89 -10.92
CA VAL A 149 4.92 -6.22 -10.78
C VAL A 149 4.77 -4.91 -10.02
N SER A 150 3.79 -4.08 -10.38
CA SER A 150 3.50 -2.84 -9.63
C SER A 150 3.08 -3.13 -8.19
N ALA A 151 2.18 -4.09 -7.96
CA ALA A 151 1.80 -4.48 -6.59
C ALA A 151 3.00 -4.95 -5.75
N TYR A 152 3.90 -5.73 -6.35
CA TYR A 152 5.12 -6.19 -5.69
C TYR A 152 6.11 -5.07 -5.45
N ALA A 153 6.31 -4.18 -6.42
CA ALA A 153 7.19 -3.03 -6.27
C ALA A 153 6.68 -2.09 -5.17
N THR A 154 5.38 -1.75 -5.19
CA THR A 154 4.74 -0.93 -4.15
C THR A 154 4.83 -1.62 -2.79
N GLY A 155 4.48 -2.91 -2.69
CA GLY A 155 4.55 -3.64 -1.43
C GLY A 155 5.98 -3.79 -0.89
N LEU A 156 6.96 -4.01 -1.76
CA LEU A 156 8.36 -4.10 -1.42
C LEU A 156 8.89 -2.76 -0.91
N LEU A 157 8.60 -1.68 -1.61
CA LEU A 157 9.04 -0.33 -1.23
C LEU A 157 8.45 0.08 0.12
N LEU A 158 7.16 -0.18 0.34
CA LEU A 158 6.52 0.05 1.65
C LEU A 158 7.16 -0.81 2.75
N ALA A 159 7.46 -2.08 2.49
CA ALA A 159 8.12 -2.95 3.47
C ALA A 159 9.52 -2.44 3.82
N ILE A 160 10.28 -1.96 2.84
CA ILE A 160 11.61 -1.37 3.04
C ILE A 160 11.51 -0.11 3.91
N CYS A 161 10.59 0.81 3.60
CA CYS A 161 10.38 2.01 4.41
C CYS A 161 9.98 1.68 5.86
N LEU A 162 9.09 0.70 6.06
CA LEU A 162 8.69 0.27 7.40
C LEU A 162 9.84 -0.36 8.16
N ALA A 163 10.66 -1.18 7.50
CA ALA A 163 11.83 -1.80 8.12
C ALA A 163 12.88 -0.76 8.50
N PHE A 164 13.10 0.25 7.66
CA PHE A 164 13.96 1.39 7.98
C PHE A 164 13.55 2.05 9.31
N MET A 165 12.27 2.42 9.40
CA MET A 165 11.70 3.10 10.57
C MET A 165 11.80 2.23 11.82
N MET A 166 11.49 0.94 11.72
CA MET A 166 11.60 0.02 12.85
C MET A 166 13.05 -0.17 13.30
N GLY A 167 14.00 -0.24 12.37
CA GLY A 167 15.43 -0.36 12.69
C GLY A 167 15.98 0.90 13.37
N ALA A 168 15.64 2.08 12.85
CA ALA A 168 16.03 3.35 13.45
C ALA A 168 15.45 3.50 14.87
N ALA A 169 14.14 3.27 15.03
CA ALA A 169 13.47 3.34 16.33
C ALA A 169 13.99 2.30 17.33
N HIS A 170 14.37 1.10 16.85
CA HIS A 170 14.98 0.09 17.70
C HIS A 170 16.34 0.55 18.23
N PHE A 171 17.19 1.13 17.38
CA PHE A 171 18.50 1.64 17.79
C PHE A 171 18.36 2.77 18.81
N GLU A 172 17.49 3.76 18.54
CA GLU A 172 17.23 4.87 19.45
C GLU A 172 16.78 4.36 20.83
N ALA A 173 15.84 3.41 20.86
CA ALA A 173 15.31 2.86 22.11
C ALA A 173 16.33 2.04 22.91
N THR A 174 17.37 1.51 22.28
CA THR A 174 18.33 0.59 22.92
C THR A 174 19.67 1.24 23.24
N HIS A 175 20.11 2.23 22.46
CA HIS A 175 21.45 2.82 22.56
C HIS A 175 21.43 4.31 22.91
N CYS A 176 20.34 5.04 22.62
CA CYS A 176 20.26 6.49 22.90
C CYS A 176 19.64 6.84 24.27
N SER A 177 19.15 5.85 25.02
CA SER A 177 18.54 6.06 26.33
C SER A 177 19.54 6.12 27.50
N ASP A 178 20.83 5.88 27.25
CA ASP A 178 21.85 5.87 28.32
C ASP A 178 22.30 7.30 28.69
N PRO A 179 22.26 7.69 29.98
CA PRO A 179 22.48 9.06 30.45
C PRO A 179 23.93 9.58 30.34
N GLY A 180 24.80 8.90 29.60
CA GLY A 180 26.18 9.30 29.34
C GLY A 180 26.57 9.31 27.86
N PHE A 181 25.62 9.11 26.95
CA PHE A 181 25.86 9.06 25.51
C PHE A 181 25.54 10.40 24.85
N ASP A 182 26.52 11.30 24.85
CA ASP A 182 26.43 12.59 24.15
C ASP A 182 26.74 12.42 22.65
N GLY A 183 25.74 12.05 21.85
CA GLY A 183 25.72 12.43 20.43
C GLY A 183 25.98 11.36 19.36
N GLU A 184 26.04 10.06 19.69
CA GLU A 184 26.20 9.02 18.65
C GLU A 184 24.89 8.54 18.00
N CYS A 185 23.74 9.15 18.31
CA CYS A 185 22.43 8.77 17.75
C CYS A 185 22.34 8.93 16.23
N ASP A 186 23.28 9.63 15.60
CA ASP A 186 23.40 9.74 14.13
C ASP A 186 23.51 8.37 13.44
N VAL A 187 24.01 7.34 14.13
CA VAL A 187 24.15 5.98 13.57
C VAL A 187 22.83 5.19 13.51
N ALA A 188 21.73 5.70 14.07
CA ALA A 188 20.40 5.08 13.96
C ALA A 188 19.99 4.89 12.48
N SER A 189 20.39 5.83 11.63
CA SER A 189 20.18 5.76 10.17
C SER A 189 20.88 4.55 9.53
N ILE A 190 22.07 4.18 10.03
CA ILE A 190 22.85 3.03 9.53
C ILE A 190 22.17 1.73 9.92
N GLU A 191 21.65 1.62 11.15
CA GLU A 191 20.87 0.44 11.53
C GLU A 191 19.58 0.34 10.70
N GLY A 192 18.85 1.44 10.53
CA GLY A 192 17.67 1.50 9.66
C GLY A 192 17.98 1.00 8.23
N LEU A 193 19.12 1.39 7.66
CA LEU A 193 19.58 0.88 6.36
C LEU A 193 19.85 -0.63 6.39
N GLY A 194 20.42 -1.15 7.49
CA GLY A 194 20.62 -2.59 7.69
C GLY A 194 19.32 -3.39 7.65
N TRP A 195 18.31 -2.95 8.39
CA TRP A 195 16.96 -3.56 8.40
C TRP A 195 16.27 -3.47 7.03
N SER A 196 16.44 -2.34 6.35
CA SER A 196 15.94 -2.11 4.99
C SER A 196 16.55 -3.09 3.98
N ALA A 197 17.87 -3.25 4.01
CA ALA A 197 18.61 -4.16 3.15
C ALA A 197 18.19 -5.63 3.39
N LEU A 198 18.08 -6.03 4.66
CA LEU A 198 17.59 -7.36 5.03
C LEU A 198 16.17 -7.61 4.49
N THR A 199 15.29 -6.63 4.67
CA THR A 199 13.90 -6.71 4.19
C THR A 199 13.81 -6.81 2.68
N LEU A 200 14.63 -6.03 1.95
CA LEU A 200 14.73 -6.13 0.50
C LEU A 200 15.08 -7.56 0.06
N ILE A 201 16.07 -8.19 0.69
CA ILE A 201 16.49 -9.57 0.38
C ILE A 201 15.38 -10.58 0.68
N VAL A 202 14.77 -10.50 1.86
CA VAL A 202 13.74 -11.46 2.31
C VAL A 202 12.46 -11.33 1.47
N VAL A 203 11.98 -10.11 1.23
CA VAL A 203 10.73 -9.89 0.49
C VAL A 203 10.91 -10.19 -0.99
N SER A 204 12.02 -9.77 -1.62
CA SER A 204 12.29 -10.08 -3.03
C SER A 204 12.43 -11.58 -3.29
N SER A 205 13.15 -12.31 -2.42
CA SER A 205 13.24 -13.77 -2.52
C SER A 205 11.88 -14.44 -2.35
N GLY A 206 11.05 -13.98 -1.41
CA GLY A 206 9.67 -14.44 -1.25
C GLY A 206 8.80 -14.22 -2.50
N ILE A 207 8.91 -13.06 -3.15
CA ILE A 207 8.23 -12.75 -4.42
C ILE A 207 8.66 -13.72 -5.52
N VAL A 208 9.97 -13.97 -5.67
CA VAL A 208 10.51 -14.91 -6.65
C VAL A 208 9.98 -16.32 -6.40
N VAL A 209 10.02 -16.81 -5.16
CA VAL A 209 9.49 -18.13 -4.79
C VAL A 209 8.00 -18.22 -5.11
N ALA A 210 7.21 -17.20 -4.78
CA ALA A 210 5.78 -17.17 -5.06
C ALA A 210 5.49 -17.25 -6.57
N GLU A 211 6.23 -16.53 -7.41
CA GLU A 211 6.07 -16.58 -8.87
C GLU A 211 6.55 -17.91 -9.46
N VAL A 212 7.64 -18.49 -8.97
CA VAL A 212 8.11 -19.82 -9.37
C VAL A 212 7.06 -20.89 -9.04
N LEU A 213 6.49 -20.86 -7.83
CA LEU A 213 5.43 -21.78 -7.43
C LEU A 213 4.17 -21.61 -8.28
N ARG A 214 3.78 -20.38 -8.60
CA ARG A 214 2.66 -20.10 -9.52
C ARG A 214 2.93 -20.63 -10.92
N ALA A 215 4.12 -20.41 -11.47
CA ALA A 215 4.51 -20.92 -12.78
C ALA A 215 4.48 -22.46 -12.81
N ARG A 216 5.00 -23.11 -11.76
CA ARG A 216 4.95 -24.59 -11.62
C ARG A 216 3.52 -25.11 -11.55
N ARG A 217 2.63 -24.46 -10.79
CA ARG A 217 1.21 -24.85 -10.70
C ARG A 217 0.48 -24.73 -12.04
N ARG A 218 0.82 -23.73 -12.86
CA ARG A 218 0.26 -23.57 -14.22
C ARG A 218 0.73 -24.65 -15.20
N ARG A 219 1.96 -25.15 -15.02
CA ARG A 219 2.55 -26.17 -15.89
C ARG A 219 2.12 -27.60 -15.56
N ARG A 220 1.46 -27.85 -14.42
CA ARG A 220 0.93 -29.19 -14.12
C ARG A 220 -0.14 -29.53 -15.16
N PRO A 221 0.08 -30.52 -16.04
CA PRO A 221 -0.95 -30.98 -16.94
C PRO A 221 -2.14 -31.38 -16.07
N ARG A 222 -3.36 -30.90 -16.40
CA ARG A 222 -4.56 -31.60 -15.94
C ARG A 222 -4.39 -33.01 -16.44
N VAL A 223 -4.02 -33.93 -15.55
CA VAL A 223 -4.08 -35.37 -15.79
C VAL A 223 -5.55 -35.59 -16.11
N ARG A 224 -5.84 -35.60 -17.40
CA ARG A 224 -7.14 -35.93 -17.93
C ARG A 224 -7.24 -37.39 -17.57
N THR A 225 -7.89 -37.68 -16.44
CA THR A 225 -8.41 -39.00 -16.13
C THR A 225 -9.23 -39.36 -17.35
N ARG A 226 -8.58 -40.08 -18.27
CA ARG A 226 -9.17 -40.61 -19.47
C ARG A 226 -10.10 -41.67 -18.92
N ASP A 227 -11.35 -41.27 -18.75
CA ASP A 227 -12.44 -42.12 -18.35
C ASP A 227 -12.48 -43.26 -19.37
N SER A 228 -11.87 -44.38 -19.00
CA SER A 228 -11.99 -45.65 -19.66
C SER A 228 -13.40 -46.15 -19.36
N ARG A 229 -14.42 -45.51 -19.94
CA ARG A 229 -15.70 -46.16 -20.17
C ARG A 229 -15.55 -46.95 -21.47
N THR A 230 -15.29 -48.25 -21.37
CA THR A 230 -16.34 -49.27 -21.46
C THR A 230 -17.34 -48.97 -22.57
N THR A 231 -16.99 -49.42 -23.77
CA THR A 231 -17.98 -49.96 -24.69
C THR A 231 -17.47 -51.32 -25.10
N ASP A 232 -17.75 -52.30 -24.25
CA ASP A 232 -18.10 -53.64 -24.72
C ASP A 232 -19.31 -53.47 -25.64
N ARG A 233 -19.14 -53.81 -26.91
CA ARG A 233 -20.11 -54.55 -27.74
C ARG A 233 -19.52 -54.87 -29.09
#